data_AF-A0A8H9I7F1-F1
#
_entry.id   AF-A0A8H9I7F1-F1
#
_cell.length_a   1.000
_cell.length_b   1.000
_cell.length_c   1.000
_cell.angle_alpha   90.00
_cell.angle_beta   90.00
_cell.angle_gamma   90.00
#
_symmetry.space_group_name_H-M   'P 1'
#
loop_
_entity.id
_entity.type
_entity.pdbx_description
1 polymer ?
#
loop_
_entity_poly.entity_id
_entity_poly.type
_entity_poly.pdbx_seq_one_letter_code
_entity_poly.pdbx_strand_id
1 'polypeptide(L)'
;MCIWEQIVQYHTDIRTSLFVSGVTIGSFLFTMKSTIIKTLKDDIFDTEEYKKDLVQKIVHSKKAKAPKYYGSLSKFSSVLFWAITLSFISSLLQITLGFIDNALVRISCLLVALISWTLLSYAVFLVRANWSLAITFQENEKERSLQQAIEKFENESKIK
;
A
#
# COMPACT_ATOMS: atom_id res chain seq x y z
N MET A 1 -12.79 -3.25 -43.02
CA MET A 1 -12.36 -2.34 -41.94
C MET A 1 -11.54 -3.16 -40.96
N CYS A 2 -10.23 -2.93 -40.91
CA CYS A 2 -9.32 -3.75 -40.10
C CYS A 2 -9.54 -3.48 -38.61
N ILE A 3 -9.43 -4.51 -37.78
CA ILE A 3 -9.54 -4.44 -36.30
C ILE A 3 -8.64 -3.33 -35.72
N TRP A 4 -7.51 -3.05 -36.39
CA TRP A 4 -6.61 -1.98 -36.00
C TRP A 4 -7.19 -0.57 -36.08
N GLU A 5 -7.99 -0.25 -37.08
CA GLU A 5 -8.60 1.09 -37.17
C GLU A 5 -9.65 1.28 -36.07
N GLN A 6 -10.37 0.22 -35.70
CA GLN A 6 -11.35 0.26 -34.61
C GLN A 6 -10.69 0.49 -33.25
N ILE A 7 -9.56 -0.18 -32.98
CA ILE A 7 -8.78 0.02 -31.74
C ILE A 7 -8.23 1.45 -31.67
N VAL A 8 -7.76 1.98 -32.80
CA VAL A 8 -7.21 3.33 -32.93
C VAL A 8 -8.28 4.40 -32.68
N GLN A 9 -9.50 4.19 -33.19
CA GLN A 9 -10.63 5.09 -32.97
C GLN A 9 -11.11 5.01 -31.52
N TYR A 10 -11.28 3.80 -30.96
CA TYR A 10 -11.69 3.58 -29.57
C TYR A 10 -10.73 4.22 -28.55
N HIS A 11 -9.41 4.16 -28.77
CA HIS A 11 -8.42 4.83 -27.92
C HIS A 11 -8.67 6.33 -27.80
N THR A 12 -9.11 6.97 -28.89
CA THR A 12 -9.32 8.43 -28.93
C THR A 12 -10.46 8.84 -27.99
N ASP A 13 -11.50 8.03 -27.88
CA ASP A 13 -12.65 8.28 -27.03
C ASP A 13 -12.33 8.04 -25.54
N ILE A 14 -11.53 7.01 -25.23
CA ILE A 14 -11.21 6.64 -23.84
C ILE A 14 -10.00 7.36 -23.26
N ARG A 15 -9.18 8.04 -24.08
CA ARG A 15 -7.92 8.69 -23.65
C ARG A 15 -8.11 9.65 -22.49
N THR A 16 -9.14 10.49 -22.55
CA THR A 16 -9.44 11.45 -21.47
C THR A 16 -9.84 10.72 -20.19
N SER A 17 -10.65 9.67 -20.30
CA SER A 17 -11.05 8.83 -19.17
C SER A 17 -9.85 8.11 -18.55
N LEU A 18 -8.93 7.59 -19.37
CA LEU A 18 -7.70 6.97 -18.91
C LEU A 18 -6.80 7.98 -18.18
N PHE A 19 -6.62 9.18 -18.74
CA PHE A 19 -5.86 10.26 -18.12
C PHE A 19 -6.40 10.59 -16.73
N VAL A 20 -7.71 10.85 -16.64
CA VAL A 20 -8.41 11.16 -15.39
C VAL A 20 -8.24 10.01 -14.40
N SER A 21 -8.45 8.76 -14.84
CA SER A 21 -8.30 7.60 -13.96
C SER A 21 -6.89 7.50 -13.37
N GLY A 22 -5.84 7.73 -14.17
CA GLY A 22 -4.45 7.70 -13.71
C GLY A 22 -4.12 8.79 -12.69
N VAL A 23 -4.65 10.01 -12.85
CA VAL A 23 -4.50 11.08 -11.85
C VAL A 23 -5.25 10.72 -10.58
N THR A 24 -6.51 10.32 -10.67
CA THR A 24 -7.35 9.95 -9.52
C THR A 24 -6.72 8.83 -8.70
N ILE A 25 -6.24 7.77 -9.38
CA ILE A 25 -5.57 6.65 -8.74
C ILE A 25 -4.26 7.11 -8.06
N GLY A 26 -3.45 7.92 -8.73
CA GLY A 26 -2.20 8.45 -8.17
C GLY A 26 -2.44 9.26 -6.90
N SER A 27 -3.42 10.17 -6.94
CA SER A 27 -3.83 10.98 -5.79
C SER A 27 -4.38 10.12 -4.64
N PHE A 28 -5.22 9.13 -4.95
CA PHE A 28 -5.78 8.22 -3.95
C PHE A 28 -4.67 7.41 -3.24
N LEU A 29 -3.77 6.81 -4.01
CA LEU A 29 -2.64 6.04 -3.46
C LEU A 29 -1.70 6.92 -2.62
N PHE A 30 -1.49 8.18 -3.02
CA PHE A 30 -0.69 9.13 -2.25
C PHE A 30 -1.31 9.46 -0.89
N THR A 31 -2.60 9.77 -0.86
CA THR A 31 -3.34 10.00 0.39
C THR A 31 -3.35 8.76 1.28
N MET A 32 -3.59 7.59 0.68
CA MET A 32 -3.62 6.31 1.38
C MET A 32 -2.25 5.95 1.96
N LYS A 33 -1.15 6.17 1.21
CA LYS A 33 0.22 5.99 1.69
C LYS A 33 0.48 6.80 2.96
N SER A 34 0.16 8.09 2.94
CA SER A 34 0.39 8.98 4.08
C SER A 34 -0.43 8.55 5.30
N THR A 35 -1.69 8.20 5.08
CA THR A 35 -2.59 7.74 6.16
C THR A 35 -2.07 6.45 6.79
N ILE A 36 -1.75 5.43 5.98
CA ILE A 36 -1.29 4.13 6.49
C ILE A 36 0.06 4.23 7.19
N ILE A 37 1.00 5.03 6.65
CA ILE A 37 2.31 5.22 7.30
C ILE A 37 2.13 5.87 8.66
N LYS A 38 1.28 6.89 8.76
CA LYS A 38 0.99 7.56 10.03
C LYS A 38 0.32 6.61 11.03
N THR A 39 -0.76 5.94 10.64
CA THR A 39 -1.49 4.99 11.49
C THR A 39 -0.59 3.84 11.97
N LEU A 40 0.16 3.20 11.07
CA LEU A 40 1.07 2.12 11.49
C LEU A 40 2.17 2.62 12.42
N LYS A 41 2.72 3.80 12.14
CA LYS A 41 3.76 4.40 12.98
C LYS A 41 3.22 4.64 14.38
N ASP A 42 2.08 5.33 14.48
CA ASP A 42 1.49 5.76 15.75
C ASP A 42 0.94 4.55 16.55
N ASP A 43 0.29 3.58 15.88
CA ASP A 43 -0.42 2.48 16.57
C ASP A 43 0.44 1.24 16.86
N ILE A 44 1.51 1.00 16.08
CA ILE A 44 2.34 -0.20 16.23
C ILE A 44 3.76 0.16 16.60
N PHE A 45 4.39 1.02 15.79
CA PHE A 45 5.83 1.21 15.89
C PHE A 45 6.24 2.13 17.03
N ASP A 46 5.43 3.11 17.42
CA ASP A 46 5.73 4.01 18.54
C ASP A 46 5.35 3.41 19.92
N THR A 47 4.76 2.21 19.96
CA THR A 47 4.38 1.53 21.20
C THR A 47 5.59 0.86 21.87
N GLU A 48 5.80 1.10 23.16
CA GLU A 48 6.90 0.50 23.95
C GLU A 48 6.85 -1.04 23.96
N GLU A 49 5.69 -1.65 23.72
CA GLU A 49 5.52 -3.10 23.60
C GLU A 49 6.10 -3.68 22.30
N TYR A 50 5.97 -2.97 21.18
CA TYR A 50 6.56 -3.41 19.91
C TYR A 50 8.09 -3.40 19.98
N LYS A 51 8.66 -2.41 20.67
CA LYS A 51 10.09 -2.34 20.97
C LYS A 51 10.56 -3.53 21.80
N LYS A 52 9.77 -3.96 22.79
CA LYS A 52 10.06 -5.16 23.60
C LYS A 52 9.98 -6.45 22.77
N ASP A 53 8.96 -6.62 21.93
CA ASP A 53 8.83 -7.80 21.04
C ASP A 53 9.98 -7.87 20.02
N LEU A 54 10.38 -6.73 19.45
CA LEU A 54 11.52 -6.66 18.55
C LEU A 54 12.83 -7.03 19.25
N VAL A 55 13.08 -6.50 20.44
CA VAL A 55 14.27 -6.85 21.23
C VAL A 55 14.27 -8.34 21.55
N GLN A 56 13.13 -8.91 21.95
CA GLN A 56 13.00 -10.34 22.23
C GLN A 56 13.29 -11.19 20.97
N LYS A 57 12.75 -10.80 19.81
CA LYS A 57 13.04 -11.46 18.53
C LYS A 57 14.51 -11.35 18.12
N ILE A 58 15.15 -10.21 18.37
CA ILE A 58 16.59 -10.00 18.08
C ILE A 58 17.45 -10.90 18.96
N VAL A 59 17.17 -10.93 20.26
CA VAL A 59 17.89 -11.76 21.24
C VAL A 59 17.72 -13.25 20.91
N HIS A 60 16.51 -13.67 20.53
CA HIS A 60 16.24 -15.07 20.22
C HIS A 60 16.77 -15.52 18.85
N SER A 61 16.83 -14.62 17.85
CA SER A 61 17.18 -15.00 16.48
C SER A 61 18.67 -15.20 16.23
N LYS A 62 19.59 -14.88 17.17
CA LYS A 62 21.07 -14.96 17.00
C LYS A 62 21.59 -14.44 15.64
N LYS A 63 20.87 -13.51 14.99
CA LYS A 63 21.25 -12.99 13.67
C LYS A 63 22.26 -11.85 13.84
N ALA A 64 23.32 -11.88 13.03
CA ALA A 64 24.39 -10.88 13.04
C ALA A 64 23.94 -9.44 12.70
N LYS A 65 22.72 -9.28 12.16
CA LYS A 65 22.09 -7.97 11.92
C LYS A 65 20.69 -7.94 12.49
N ALA A 66 20.42 -6.94 13.33
CA ALA A 66 19.08 -6.61 13.77
C ALA A 66 18.20 -6.29 12.54
N PRO A 67 16.95 -6.81 12.47
CA PRO A 67 16.01 -6.39 11.46
C PRO A 67 15.72 -4.89 11.63
N LYS A 68 15.59 -4.17 10.51
CA LYS A 68 15.24 -2.74 10.55
C LYS A 68 13.89 -2.58 11.25
N TYR A 69 13.83 -1.67 12.22
CA TYR A 69 12.63 -1.34 13.01
C TYR A 69 11.41 -1.09 12.11
N TYR A 70 11.59 -0.30 11.05
CA TYR A 70 10.55 0.01 10.05
C TYR A 70 10.69 -0.79 8.75
N GLY A 71 11.31 -1.97 8.79
CA GLY A 71 11.70 -2.71 7.58
C GLY A 71 10.53 -3.07 6.66
N SER A 72 9.41 -3.51 7.23
CA SER A 72 8.18 -3.82 6.47
C SER A 72 7.53 -2.56 5.90
N LEU A 73 7.43 -1.52 6.74
CA LEU A 73 6.82 -0.23 6.39
C LEU A 73 7.60 0.49 5.27
N SER A 74 8.93 0.38 5.28
CA SER A 74 9.79 0.96 4.24
C SER A 74 9.59 0.29 2.89
N LYS A 75 9.48 -1.04 2.84
CA LYS A 75 9.20 -1.77 1.59
C LYS A 75 7.82 -1.40 1.03
N PHE A 76 6.81 -1.36 1.90
CA PHE A 76 5.47 -0.89 1.55
C PHE A 76 5.49 0.52 0.96
N SER A 77 6.12 1.47 1.66
CA SER A 77 6.23 2.86 1.25
C SER A 77 6.92 3.02 -0.11
N SER A 78 7.97 2.24 -0.38
CA SER A 78 8.68 2.25 -1.65
C SER A 78 7.82 1.71 -2.79
N VAL A 79 7.10 0.61 -2.59
CA VAL A 79 6.19 0.05 -3.61
C VAL A 79 5.09 1.05 -3.97
N LEU A 80 4.46 1.66 -2.96
CA LEU A 80 3.43 2.67 -3.20
C LEU A 80 4.00 3.90 -3.91
N PHE A 81 5.23 4.32 -3.59
CA PHE A 81 5.88 5.44 -4.29
C PHE A 81 6.05 5.16 -5.78
N TRP A 82 6.52 3.96 -6.14
CA TRP A 82 6.65 3.55 -7.54
C TRP A 82 5.28 3.45 -8.23
N ALA A 83 4.25 2.93 -7.54
CA ALA A 83 2.89 2.86 -8.08
C ALA A 83 2.31 4.25 -8.36
N ILE A 84 2.46 5.20 -7.43
CA ILE A 84 2.01 6.59 -7.59
C ILE A 84 2.74 7.25 -8.78
N THR A 85 4.07 7.14 -8.80
CA THR A 85 4.90 7.74 -9.86
C THR A 85 4.52 7.17 -11.23
N LEU A 86 4.33 5.86 -11.32
CA LEU A 86 3.93 5.21 -12.58
C LEU A 86 2.51 5.59 -13.01
N SER A 87 1.58 5.79 -12.07
CA SER A 87 0.22 6.26 -12.35
C SER A 87 0.21 7.66 -12.97
N PHE A 88 1.01 8.58 -12.41
CA PHE A 88 1.16 9.93 -12.97
C PHE A 88 1.88 9.93 -14.31
N ILE A 89 2.97 9.16 -14.45
CA ILE A 89 3.66 9.02 -15.74
C ILE A 89 2.74 8.43 -16.80
N SER A 90 1.99 7.36 -16.48
CA SER A 90 1.02 6.76 -17.40
C SER A 90 -0.03 7.77 -17.85
N SER A 91 -0.56 8.56 -16.92
CA SER A 91 -1.54 9.61 -17.22
C SER A 91 -0.94 10.69 -18.14
N LEU A 92 0.27 11.18 -17.82
CA LEU A 92 0.99 12.15 -18.66
C LEU A 92 1.29 11.59 -20.05
N LEU A 93 1.66 10.33 -20.17
CA LEU A 93 1.91 9.69 -21.46
C LEU A 93 0.62 9.54 -22.28
N GLN A 94 -0.52 9.25 -21.65
CA GLN A 94 -1.82 9.16 -22.33
C GLN A 94 -2.25 10.49 -22.94
N ILE A 95 -2.04 11.61 -22.24
CA ILE A 95 -2.39 12.92 -22.78
C ILE A 95 -1.35 13.47 -23.76
N THR A 96 -0.07 13.13 -23.63
CA THR A 96 0.98 13.64 -24.53
C THR A 96 1.14 12.78 -25.78
N LEU A 97 1.42 11.48 -25.62
CA LEU A 97 1.64 10.55 -26.73
C LEU A 97 0.34 10.13 -27.41
N GLY A 98 -0.80 10.26 -26.72
CA GLY A 98 -2.09 9.93 -27.28
C GLY A 98 -2.52 10.80 -28.46
N PHE A 99 -1.88 11.95 -28.72
CA PHE A 99 -2.16 12.80 -29.89
C PHE A 99 -1.30 12.47 -31.11
N ILE A 100 -0.26 11.64 -30.96
CA ILE A 100 0.62 11.28 -32.07
C ILE A 100 -0.08 10.25 -32.95
N ASP A 101 -0.13 10.52 -34.26
CA ASP A 101 -0.81 9.67 -35.25
C ASP A 101 0.04 8.46 -35.69
N ASN A 102 0.56 7.72 -34.72
CA ASN A 102 1.35 6.51 -34.93
C ASN A 102 0.71 5.33 -34.19
N ALA A 103 0.31 4.29 -34.92
CA ALA A 103 -0.35 3.12 -34.34
C ALA A 103 0.48 2.42 -33.24
N LEU A 104 1.80 2.33 -33.42
CA LEU A 104 2.72 1.75 -32.44
C LEU A 104 2.76 2.54 -31.12
N VAL A 105 2.67 3.87 -31.19
CA VAL A 105 2.68 4.75 -30.00
C VAL A 105 1.38 4.62 -29.22
N ARG A 106 0.24 4.45 -29.89
CA ARG A 106 -1.05 4.22 -29.22
C ARG A 106 -1.10 2.87 -28.50
N ILE A 107 -0.54 1.82 -29.12
CA ILE A 107 -0.47 0.48 -28.50
C ILE A 107 0.43 0.51 -27.26
N SER A 108 1.61 1.13 -27.34
CA SER A 108 2.49 1.23 -26.18
C SER A 108 1.85 2.02 -25.03
N CYS A 109 1.04 3.04 -25.34
CA CYS A 109 0.26 3.79 -24.36
C CYS A 109 -0.77 2.92 -23.62
N LEU A 110 -1.49 2.06 -24.34
CA LEU A 110 -2.42 1.08 -23.75
C LEU A 110 -1.71 0.05 -22.87
N LEU A 111 -0.53 -0.43 -23.29
CA LEU A 111 0.28 -1.35 -22.49
C LEU A 111 0.73 -0.70 -21.17
N VAL A 112 1.17 0.56 -21.21
CA VAL A 112 1.52 1.31 -20.00
C VAL A 112 0.31 1.45 -19.06
N ALA A 113 -0.89 1.68 -19.61
CA ALA A 113 -2.12 1.73 -18.82
C ALA A 113 -2.41 0.39 -18.12
N LEU A 114 -2.27 -0.73 -18.84
CA LEU A 114 -2.45 -2.07 -18.26
C LEU A 114 -1.42 -2.39 -17.17
N ILE A 115 -0.14 -2.02 -17.40
CA ILE A 115 0.92 -2.16 -16.40
C ILE A 115 0.58 -1.31 -15.16
N SER A 116 0.07 -0.10 -15.33
CA SER A 116 -0.37 0.74 -14.22
C SER A 116 -1.48 0.08 -13.41
N TRP A 117 -2.49 -0.53 -14.06
CA TRP A 117 -3.58 -1.23 -13.38
C TRP A 117 -3.16 -2.50 -12.64
N THR A 118 -2.22 -3.27 -13.19
CA THR A 118 -1.68 -4.45 -12.49
C THR A 118 -0.88 -4.03 -11.24
N LEU A 119 -0.05 -2.99 -11.35
CA LEU A 119 0.69 -2.45 -10.21
C LEU A 119 -0.23 -1.84 -9.15
N LEU A 120 -1.32 -1.19 -9.57
CA LEU A 120 -2.37 -0.71 -8.67
C LEU A 120 -3.00 -1.87 -7.89
N SER A 121 -3.39 -2.93 -8.58
CA SER A 121 -3.99 -4.12 -7.95
C SER A 121 -3.06 -4.70 -6.88
N TYR A 122 -1.76 -4.75 -7.18
CA TYR A 122 -0.73 -5.14 -6.22
C TYR A 122 -0.61 -4.17 -5.04
N ALA A 123 -0.65 -2.86 -5.28
CA ALA A 123 -0.62 -1.85 -4.22
C ALA A 123 -1.82 -1.98 -3.26
N VAL A 124 -3.02 -2.19 -3.80
CA VAL A 124 -4.24 -2.42 -3.01
C VAL A 124 -4.13 -3.70 -2.17
N PHE A 125 -3.60 -4.79 -2.74
CA PHE A 125 -3.35 -6.02 -1.99
C PHE A 125 -2.39 -5.79 -0.82
N LEU A 126 -1.31 -5.03 -1.06
CA LEU A 126 -0.33 -4.72 -0.04
C LEU A 126 -0.91 -3.83 1.07
N VAL A 127 -1.75 -2.86 0.72
CA VAL A 127 -2.52 -2.06 1.68
C VAL A 127 -3.36 -2.95 2.59
N ARG A 128 -4.11 -3.89 2.01
CA ARG A 128 -4.95 -4.83 2.78
C ARG A 128 -4.14 -5.65 3.78
N ALA A 129 -2.98 -6.16 3.36
CA ALA A 129 -2.09 -6.92 4.24
C ALA A 129 -1.58 -6.08 5.43
N ASN A 130 -1.25 -4.80 5.18
CA ASN A 130 -0.79 -3.89 6.23
C ASN A 130 -1.90 -3.52 7.21
N TRP A 131 -3.13 -3.30 6.73
CA TRP A 131 -4.29 -3.06 7.61
C TRP A 131 -4.62 -4.27 8.47
N SER A 132 -4.59 -5.48 7.90
CA SER A 132 -4.80 -6.70 8.68
C SER A 132 -3.77 -6.84 9.80
N LEU A 133 -2.50 -6.51 9.54
CA LEU A 133 -1.46 -6.52 10.56
C LEU A 133 -1.74 -5.51 11.69
N ALA A 134 -2.20 -4.31 11.35
CA ALA A 134 -2.54 -3.28 12.33
C ALA A 134 -3.70 -3.71 13.23
N ILE A 135 -4.76 -4.26 12.63
CA ILE A 135 -5.92 -4.76 13.37
C ILE A 135 -5.51 -5.86 14.33
N THR A 136 -4.77 -6.86 13.85
CA THR A 136 -4.31 -7.96 14.71
C THR A 136 -3.41 -7.48 15.84
N PHE A 137 -2.59 -6.44 15.63
CA PHE A 137 -1.77 -5.88 16.71
C PHE A 137 -2.65 -5.22 17.79
N GLN A 138 -3.63 -4.42 17.39
CA GLN A 138 -4.56 -3.77 18.32
C GLN A 138 -5.46 -4.76 19.07
N GLU A 139 -5.89 -5.84 18.41
CA GLU A 139 -6.64 -6.92 19.06
C GLU A 139 -5.81 -7.59 20.16
N ASN A 140 -4.56 -7.95 19.87
CA ASN A 140 -3.66 -8.56 20.85
C ASN A 140 -3.37 -7.65 22.06
N GLU A 141 -3.24 -6.34 21.84
CA GLU A 141 -3.04 -5.37 22.93
C GLU A 141 -4.27 -5.29 23.85
N LYS A 142 -5.47 -5.27 23.27
CA LYS A 142 -6.74 -5.28 24.03
C LYS A 142 -6.95 -6.58 24.79
N GLU A 143 -6.61 -7.72 24.22
CA GLU A 143 -6.72 -9.02 24.90
C GLU A 143 -5.80 -9.09 26.13
N ARG A 144 -4.55 -8.60 26.02
CA ARG A 144 -3.61 -8.56 27.16
C ARG A 144 -4.06 -7.63 28.27
N SER A 145 -4.53 -6.43 27.93
CA SER A 145 -5.03 -5.48 28.93
C SER A 145 -6.28 -6.02 29.63
N LEU A 146 -7.15 -6.75 28.92
CA LEU A 146 -8.29 -7.44 29.51
C LEU A 146 -7.84 -8.57 30.46
N GLN A 147 -6.85 -9.39 30.06
CA GLN A 147 -6.31 -10.46 30.92
C GLN A 147 -5.71 -9.90 32.20
N GLN A 148 -4.92 -8.81 32.11
CA GLN A 148 -4.35 -8.15 33.29
C GLN A 148 -5.44 -7.59 34.22
N ALA A 149 -6.54 -7.06 33.66
CA ALA A 149 -7.66 -6.61 34.46
C ALA A 149 -8.35 -7.78 35.18
N ILE A 150 -8.58 -8.90 34.48
CA ILE A 150 -9.18 -10.10 35.06
C ILE A 150 -8.31 -10.66 36.20
N GLU A 151 -7.00 -10.83 35.98
CA GLU A 151 -6.07 -11.30 37.01
C GLU A 151 -6.06 -10.38 38.25
N LYS A 152 -6.14 -9.06 38.02
CA LYS A 152 -6.22 -8.10 39.11
C LYS A 152 -7.53 -8.25 39.91
N PHE A 153 -8.67 -8.40 39.23
CA PHE A 153 -9.95 -8.66 39.88
C PHE A 153 -9.96 -9.99 40.66
N GLU A 154 -9.40 -11.06 40.10
CA GLU A 154 -9.28 -12.34 40.80
C GLU A 154 -8.44 -12.21 42.07
N ASN A 155 -7.29 -11.52 42.00
CA ASN A 155 -6.43 -11.30 43.15
C ASN A 155 -7.12 -10.44 44.23
N GLU A 156 -7.85 -9.39 43.85
CA GLU A 156 -8.63 -8.58 44.79
C GLU A 156 -9.80 -9.36 45.41
N SER A 157 -10.42 -10.28 44.68
CA SER A 157 -11.50 -11.14 45.19
C SER A 157 -11.02 -12.20 46.18
N LYS A 158 -9.78 -12.70 46.05
CA LYS A 158 -9.19 -13.68 46.98
C LYS A 158 -8.74 -13.07 48.32
N ILE A 159 -8.61 -11.75 48.38
CA ILE A 159 -8.17 -11.02 49.58
C ILE A 159 -9.36 -10.62 50.47
N LYS A 160 -10.60 -10.69 49.96
CA LYS A 160 -11.85 -10.50 50.71
C LYS A 160 -12.43 -11.82 51.19
#